data_AF-A0A9E1NF35-F1
#
_entry.id   AF-A0A9E1NF35-F1
#
_cell.length_a   1.000
_cell.length_b   1.000
_cell.length_c   1.000
_cell.angle_alpha   90.00
_cell.angle_beta   90.00
_cell.angle_gamma   90.00
#
_symmetry.space_group_name_H-M   'P 1'
#
loop_
_entity.id
_entity.type
_entity.pdbx_description
1 polymer ?
#
loop_
_entity_poly.entity_id
_entity_poly.type
_entity_poly.pdbx_seq_one_letter_code
_entity_poly.pdbx_strand_id
1 'polypeptide(L)'
;MKAVNIKLIILLIFLFSAFNNALSENKIYSISNELMCPVCQGQTVAESNSQLALSMKEVIKIKVSEGKSKEEILDYFVLQYGDTILAKPPIKGFGLLLWILPPAILILSILMWTIRVKKNNRNRGK
;
A
#
# COMPACT_ATOMS: atom_id res chain seq x y z
N MET A 1 32.54 8.97 -33.27
CA MET A 1 31.64 8.00 -32.61
C MET A 1 32.51 6.91 -32.02
N LYS A 2 32.79 6.96 -30.72
CA LYS A 2 33.79 6.10 -30.07
C LYS A 2 33.21 4.69 -29.92
N ALA A 3 33.95 3.69 -30.40
CA ALA A 3 33.62 2.28 -30.26
C ALA A 3 33.35 1.97 -28.78
N VAL A 4 32.11 1.60 -28.47
CA VAL A 4 31.75 1.06 -27.16
C VAL A 4 32.44 -0.31 -27.07
N ASN A 5 33.55 -0.39 -26.34
CA ASN A 5 34.32 -1.62 -26.19
C ASN A 5 33.44 -2.72 -25.63
N ILE A 6 33.42 -3.90 -26.24
CA ILE A 6 32.62 -5.07 -25.82
C ILE A 6 32.79 -5.39 -24.32
N LYS A 7 33.99 -5.19 -23.75
CA LYS A 7 34.23 -5.31 -22.30
C LYS A 7 33.39 -4.33 -21.46
N LEU A 8 33.16 -3.11 -21.96
CA LEU A 8 32.33 -2.09 -21.31
C LEU A 8 30.85 -2.48 -21.35
N ILE A 9 30.38 -3.09 -22.44
CA ILE A 9 29.01 -3.60 -22.57
C ILE A 9 28.79 -4.77 -21.61
N ILE A 10 29.72 -5.72 -21.54
CA ILE A 10 29.63 -6.88 -20.64
C ILE A 10 29.64 -6.43 -19.17
N LEU A 11 30.49 -5.46 -18.82
CA LEU A 11 30.53 -4.88 -17.48
C LEU A 11 29.21 -4.17 -17.13
N LEU A 12 28.63 -3.43 -18.06
CA LEU A 12 27.33 -2.77 -17.90
C LEU A 12 26.17 -3.77 -17.75
N ILE A 13 26.14 -4.84 -18.54
CA ILE A 13 25.11 -5.90 -18.43
C ILE A 13 25.20 -6.60 -17.08
N PHE A 14 26.41 -6.91 -16.62
CA PHE A 14 26.62 -7.55 -15.32
C PHE A 14 26.17 -6.66 -14.15
N LEU A 15 26.52 -5.37 -14.19
CA LEU A 15 26.05 -4.36 -13.23
C LEU A 15 24.53 -4.20 -13.24
N PHE A 16 23.91 -4.21 -14.42
CA PHE A 16 22.47 -4.09 -14.57
C PHE A 16 21.74 -5.29 -13.94
N SER A 17 22.21 -6.52 -14.16
CA SER A 17 21.62 -7.71 -13.54
C SER A 17 21.72 -7.70 -12.01
N ALA A 18 22.88 -7.31 -11.47
CA ALA A 18 23.07 -7.19 -10.02
C ALA A 18 22.12 -6.16 -9.39
N PHE A 19 21.93 -5.01 -10.06
CA PHE A 19 21.01 -3.97 -9.61
C PHE A 19 19.54 -4.42 -9.61
N ASN A 20 19.11 -5.13 -10.65
CA ASN A 20 17.73 -5.64 -10.73
C ASN A 20 17.41 -6.66 -9.63
N ASN A 21 18.38 -7.51 -9.25
CA ASN A 21 18.21 -8.46 -8.15
C ASN A 21 18.07 -7.75 -6.79
N ALA A 22 18.88 -6.72 -6.52
CA ALA A 22 18.76 -5.93 -5.30
C ALA A 22 17.42 -5.18 -5.21
N LEU A 23 16.89 -4.72 -6.35
CA LEU A 23 15.57 -4.06 -6.39
C LEU A 23 14.42 -5.04 -6.12
N SER A 24 14.49 -6.26 -6.66
CA SER A 24 13.44 -7.26 -6.51
C SER A 24 13.35 -7.79 -5.08
N GLU A 25 14.48 -8.00 -4.41
CA GLU A 25 14.52 -8.41 -3.00
C GLU A 25 13.91 -7.36 -2.07
N ASN A 26 14.28 -6.08 -2.25
CA ASN A 26 13.66 -4.97 -1.53
C ASN A 26 12.14 -4.88 -1.78
N LYS A 27 11.69 -5.11 -3.02
CA LYS A 27 10.27 -5.13 -3.36
C LYS A 27 9.54 -6.26 -2.63
N ILE A 28 10.08 -7.47 -2.62
CA ILE A 28 9.51 -8.62 -1.91
C ILE A 28 9.40 -8.34 -0.41
N TYR A 29 10.46 -7.78 0.20
CA TYR A 29 10.44 -7.39 1.60
C TYR A 29 9.36 -6.35 1.89
N SER A 30 9.26 -5.30 1.07
CA SER A 30 8.29 -4.22 1.24
C SER A 30 6.83 -4.71 1.14
N ILE A 31 6.55 -5.67 0.26
CA ILE A 31 5.22 -6.27 0.11
C ILE A 31 4.91 -7.17 1.32
N SER A 32 5.88 -7.99 1.71
CA SER A 32 5.74 -8.90 2.86
C SER A 32 5.51 -8.14 4.17
N ASN A 33 6.03 -6.91 4.29
CA ASN A 33 5.85 -6.07 5.47
C ASN A 33 4.51 -5.32 5.50
N GLU A 34 3.80 -5.22 4.37
CA GLU A 34 2.43 -4.69 4.32
C GLU A 34 1.37 -5.74 4.59
N LEU A 35 1.75 -7.02 4.67
CA LEU A 35 0.88 -8.14 4.95
C LEU A 35 1.09 -8.63 6.39
N MET A 36 0.00 -8.76 7.14
CA MET A 36 -0.03 -9.41 8.46
C MET A 36 -0.11 -10.92 8.29
N CYS A 37 0.52 -11.68 9.20
CA CYS A 37 0.37 -13.13 9.21
C CYS A 37 -0.90 -13.53 9.99
N PRO A 38 -1.89 -14.21 9.37
CA PRO A 38 -3.17 -14.57 10.02
C PRO A 38 -3.03 -15.50 11.22
N VAL A 39 -1.96 -16.32 11.21
CA VAL A 39 -1.72 -17.36 12.23
C VAL A 39 -0.68 -16.95 13.25
N CYS A 40 -0.09 -15.77 13.09
CA CYS A 40 0.99 -15.28 13.94
C CYS A 40 0.46 -14.18 14.86
N GLN A 41 0.99 -14.09 16.08
CA GLN A 41 0.52 -13.10 17.06
C GLN A 41 1.09 -11.71 16.73
N GLY A 42 0.36 -10.94 15.92
CA GLY A 42 0.65 -9.52 15.68
C GLY A 42 1.93 -9.25 14.88
N GLN A 43 2.36 -10.19 14.04
CA GLN A 43 3.57 -10.09 13.22
C GLN A 43 3.22 -9.96 11.74
N THR A 44 4.08 -9.27 10.99
CA THR A 44 3.97 -9.24 9.53
C THR A 44 4.48 -10.54 8.91
N VAL A 45 4.11 -10.78 7.65
CA VAL A 45 4.65 -11.90 6.86
C VAL A 45 6.16 -11.75 6.72
N ALA A 46 6.69 -10.52 6.62
CA ALA A 46 8.13 -10.28 6.58
C ALA A 46 8.86 -10.78 7.83
N GLU A 47 8.33 -10.47 9.02
CA GLU A 47 8.96 -10.76 10.31
C GLU A 47 8.74 -12.21 10.78
N SER A 48 7.63 -12.83 10.38
CA SER A 48 7.31 -14.18 10.83
C SER A 48 8.05 -15.27 10.05
N ASN A 49 8.40 -16.33 10.76
CA ASN A 49 8.99 -17.58 10.23
C ASN A 49 8.03 -18.77 10.31
N SER A 50 6.72 -18.53 10.41
CA SER A 50 5.73 -19.61 10.33
C SER A 50 5.73 -20.27 8.95
N GLN A 51 5.31 -21.54 8.89
CA GLN A 51 5.19 -22.26 7.61
C GLN A 51 4.30 -21.50 6.61
N LEU A 52 3.23 -20.86 7.11
CA LEU A 52 2.36 -20.03 6.28
C LEU A 52 3.09 -18.79 5.76
N ALA A 53 3.81 -18.06 6.61
CA ALA A 53 4.56 -16.88 6.19
C ALA A 53 5.63 -17.20 5.13
N LEU A 54 6.32 -18.33 5.27
CA LEU A 54 7.29 -18.80 4.27
C LEU A 54 6.63 -19.09 2.92
N SER A 55 5.50 -19.80 2.92
CA SER A 55 4.74 -20.06 1.69
C SER A 55 4.23 -18.77 1.03
N MET A 56 3.81 -17.78 1.83
CA MET A 56 3.39 -16.48 1.32
C MET A 56 4.56 -15.71 0.68
N LYS A 57 5.75 -15.74 1.29
CA LYS A 57 6.97 -15.13 0.70
C LYS A 57 7.33 -15.76 -0.65
N GLU A 58 7.18 -17.08 -0.79
CA GLU A 58 7.37 -17.76 -2.07
C GLU A 58 6.37 -17.30 -3.13
N VAL A 59 5.08 -17.19 -2.78
CA VAL A 59 4.05 -16.68 -3.68
C VAL A 59 4.34 -15.23 -4.10
N ILE A 60 4.75 -14.37 -3.17
CA ILE A 60 5.16 -12.99 -3.46
C ILE A 60 6.33 -12.97 -4.44
N LYS A 61 7.35 -13.80 -4.21
CA LYS A 61 8.52 -13.91 -5.09
C LYS A 61 8.12 -14.31 -6.51
N ILE A 62 7.24 -15.31 -6.65
CA ILE A 62 6.69 -15.73 -7.94
C ILE A 62 5.98 -14.56 -8.63
N LYS A 63 5.06 -13.88 -7.94
CA LYS A 63 4.30 -12.77 -8.53
C LYS A 63 5.17 -11.56 -8.89
N VAL A 64 6.20 -11.26 -8.10
CA VAL A 64 7.19 -10.22 -8.44
C VAL A 64 7.95 -10.61 -9.71
N SER A 65 8.33 -11.89 -9.86
CA SER A 65 9.00 -12.38 -11.08
C SER A 65 8.08 -12.38 -12.31
N GLU A 66 6.76 -12.53 -12.12
CA GLU A 66 5.75 -12.35 -13.16
C GLU A 66 5.58 -10.88 -13.60
N GLY A 67 6.27 -9.93 -12.97
CA GLY A 67 6.18 -8.50 -13.27
C GLY A 67 4.96 -7.81 -12.67
N LYS A 68 4.26 -8.44 -11.72
CA LYS A 68 3.06 -7.86 -11.10
C LYS A 68 3.37 -6.61 -10.28
N SER A 69 2.42 -5.68 -10.27
CA SER A 69 2.49 -4.49 -9.42
C SER A 69 2.31 -4.86 -7.95
N LYS A 70 2.69 -3.95 -7.05
CA LYS A 70 2.51 -4.16 -5.61
C LYS A 70 1.03 -4.28 -5.27
N GLU A 71 0.20 -3.43 -5.85
CA GLU A 71 -1.24 -3.38 -5.62
C GLU A 71 -1.92 -4.67 -6.09
N GLU A 72 -1.53 -5.21 -7.24
CA GLU A 72 -2.06 -6.50 -7.73
C GLU A 72 -1.71 -7.66 -6.79
N ILE A 73 -0.51 -7.64 -6.21
CA ILE A 73 -0.07 -8.69 -5.27
C ILE A 73 -0.85 -8.57 -3.96
N LEU A 74 -1.03 -7.35 -3.44
CA LEU A 74 -1.82 -7.12 -2.24
C LEU A 74 -3.29 -7.51 -2.45
N ASP A 75 -3.89 -7.10 -3.57
CA ASP A 75 -5.27 -7.45 -3.91
C ASP A 75 -5.44 -8.98 -4.06
N TYR A 76 -4.44 -9.71 -4.56
CA TYR A 76 -4.43 -11.18 -4.58
C TYR A 76 -4.54 -11.80 -3.17
N PHE A 77 -3.79 -11.29 -2.20
CA PHE A 77 -3.87 -11.78 -0.82
C PHE A 77 -5.16 -11.35 -0.13
N VAL A 78 -5.68 -10.15 -0.40
CA VAL A 78 -6.98 -9.69 0.10
C VAL A 78 -8.10 -10.57 -0.42
N LEU A 79 -8.07 -10.98 -1.70
CA LEU A 79 -9.09 -11.87 -2.26
C LEU A 79 -9.16 -13.21 -1.53
N GLN A 80 -8.02 -13.70 -1.04
CA GLN A 80 -7.91 -15.02 -0.41
C GLN A 80 -8.09 -15.00 1.12
N TYR A 81 -7.65 -13.94 1.79
CA TYR A 81 -7.61 -13.83 3.26
C TYR A 81 -8.48 -12.70 3.83
N GLY A 82 -9.08 -11.87 2.97
CA GLY A 82 -9.88 -10.69 3.34
C GLY A 82 -9.04 -9.44 3.65
N ASP A 83 -9.72 -8.32 3.93
CA ASP A 83 -9.08 -7.02 4.17
C ASP A 83 -8.19 -6.97 5.43
N THR A 84 -8.40 -7.89 6.37
CA THR A 84 -7.65 -7.97 7.63
C THR A 84 -6.21 -8.45 7.47
N ILE A 85 -5.86 -8.97 6.28
CA ILE A 85 -4.48 -9.33 5.95
C ILE A 85 -3.60 -8.09 5.76
N LEU A 86 -4.18 -6.95 5.41
CA LEU A 86 -3.42 -5.73 5.18
C LEU A 86 -3.09 -5.07 6.51
N ALA A 87 -1.83 -4.67 6.67
CA ALA A 87 -1.39 -3.90 7.84
C ALA A 87 -2.09 -2.52 7.94
N LYS A 88 -2.63 -2.03 6.82
CA LYS A 88 -3.41 -0.79 6.72
C LYS A 88 -4.76 -1.08 6.05
N PRO A 89 -5.88 -0.55 6.57
CA PRO A 89 -7.18 -0.73 5.93
C PRO A 89 -7.17 -0.08 4.54
N PRO A 90 -7.67 -0.78 3.50
CA PRO A 90 -7.72 -0.24 2.16
C PRO A 90 -8.73 0.91 2.09
N ILE A 91 -8.31 2.07 1.57
CA ILE A 91 -9.19 3.22 1.28
C ILE A 91 -10.01 3.00 -0.01
N LYS A 92 -10.63 1.82 -0.15
CA LYS A 92 -11.46 1.46 -1.31
C LYS A 92 -12.90 1.19 -0.84
N GLY A 93 -13.88 1.57 -1.68
CA GLY A 93 -15.31 1.28 -1.44
C GLY A 93 -15.85 1.83 -0.11
N PHE A 94 -16.39 0.94 0.73
CA PHE A 94 -17.00 1.29 2.01
C PHE A 94 -16.00 1.90 3.02
N GLY A 95 -14.73 1.49 2.98
CA GLY A 95 -13.67 2.06 3.81
C GLY A 95 -13.45 3.55 3.55
N LEU A 96 -13.64 4.01 2.31
CA LEU A 96 -13.55 5.43 1.95
C LEU A 96 -14.70 6.23 2.57
N LEU A 97 -15.91 5.66 2.64
CA LEU A 97 -17.07 6.31 3.23
C LEU A 97 -16.86 6.56 4.72
N LEU A 98 -16.28 5.61 5.45
CA LEU A 98 -15.89 5.77 6.85
C LEU A 98 -14.88 6.91 7.06
N TRP A 99 -14.03 7.20 6.06
CA TRP A 99 -13.04 8.26 6.14
C TRP A 99 -13.61 9.64 5.79
N ILE A 100 -14.57 9.71 4.85
CA ILE A 100 -15.21 10.95 4.39
C ILE A 100 -16.32 11.42 5.34
N LEU A 101 -17.02 10.48 5.99
CA LEU A 101 -18.19 10.79 6.82
C LEU A 101 -17.86 11.74 8.01
N PRO A 102 -16.80 11.51 8.81
CA PRO A 102 -16.45 12.41 9.91
C PRO A 102 -16.17 13.86 9.49
N PRO A 103 -15.29 14.16 8.51
CA PRO A 103 -15.06 15.53 8.08
C PRO A 103 -16.29 16.16 7.40
N ALA A 104 -17.09 15.38 6.68
CA ALA A 104 -18.32 15.88 6.06
C ALA A 104 -19.33 16.41 7.10
N ILE A 105 -19.57 15.67 8.18
CA ILE A 105 -20.48 16.08 9.25
C ILE A 105 -19.98 17.34 9.97
N LEU A 106 -18.67 17.44 10.21
CA LEU A 106 -18.07 18.62 10.82
C LEU A 106 -18.27 19.87 9.95
N ILE A 107 -18.01 19.76 8.65
CA ILE A 107 -18.19 20.87 7.69
C ILE A 107 -19.66 21.30 7.66
N LEU A 108 -20.59 20.35 7.59
CA LEU A 108 -22.04 20.63 7.62
C LEU A 108 -22.45 21.36 8.91
N SER A 109 -21.93 20.92 10.06
CA SER A 109 -22.24 21.51 11.36
C SER A 109 -21.75 22.95 11.47
N ILE A 110 -20.51 23.21 11.02
CA ILE A 110 -19.91 24.56 11.00
C ILE A 110 -20.67 25.47 10.03
N LEU A 111 -21.03 24.96 8.85
CA LEU A 111 -21.77 25.72 7.85
C LEU A 111 -23.16 26.12 8.37
N MET A 112 -23.89 25.18 8.99
CA MET A 112 -25.19 25.50 9.61
C MET A 112 -25.07 26.52 10.73
N TRP A 113 -24.05 26.39 11.59
CA TRP A 113 -23.83 27.30 12.70
C TRP A 113 -23.55 28.72 12.22
N THR A 114 -22.64 28.90 11.26
CA THR A 114 -22.29 30.22 10.71
C THR A 114 -23.47 30.90 10.01
N ILE A 115 -24.27 30.14 9.25
CA ILE A 115 -25.51 30.65 8.62
C ILE A 115 -26.50 31.13 9.70
N ARG A 116 -26.68 30.35 10.76
CA ARG A 116 -27.63 30.66 11.86
C ARG A 116 -27.18 31.89 12.66
N VAL A 117 -25.89 32.02 12.96
CA VAL A 117 -25.33 33.19 13.64
C VAL A 117 -25.46 34.45 12.77
N LYS A 118 -25.15 34.38 11.48
CA LYS A 118 -25.30 35.51 10.55
C LYS A 118 -26.75 35.97 10.43
N LYS A 119 -27.72 35.03 10.40
CA LYS A 119 -29.16 35.34 10.39
C LYS A 119 -29.60 36.01 11.70
N ASN A 120 -29.11 35.54 12.84
CA ASN A 120 -29.46 36.09 14.16
C ASN A 120 -28.95 37.54 14.33
N ASN A 121 -27.70 37.82 13.93
CA ASN A 121 -27.12 39.16 14.06
C ASN A 121 -27.81 40.18 13.13
N ARG A 122 -28.27 39.75 11.94
CA ARG A 122 -28.99 40.62 11.00
C ARG A 122 -30.37 41.06 11.52
N ASN A 123 -31.01 40.24 12.36
CA ASN A 123 -32.31 40.56 12.96
C ASN A 123 -32.23 41.46 14.21
N ARG A 124 -31.05 41.60 14.84
CA ARG A 124 -30.86 42.49 16.01
C ARG A 124 -30.54 43.95 15.64
N GLY A 125 -30.26 44.24 14.37
CA GLY A 125 -29.89 45.57 13.87
C GLY A 125 -30.99 46.32 13.10
N LYS A 126 -32.23 45.83 13.16
CA LYS A 126 -33.44 46.54 12.72
C LYS A 126 -34.31 46.78 13.96
#